data_AF-A0A960MK06-F1
#
_entry.id   AF-A0A960MK06-F1
#
_cell.length_a   1.000
_cell.length_b   1.000
_cell.length_c   1.000
_cell.angle_alpha   90.00
_cell.angle_beta   90.00
_cell.angle_gamma   90.00
#
_symmetry.space_group_name_H-M   'P 1'
#
loop_
_entity.id
_entity.type
_entity.pdbx_description
1 polymer ?
#
loop_
_entity_poly.entity_id
_entity_poly.type
_entity_poly.pdbx_seq_one_letter_code
_entity_poly.pdbx_strand_id
1 'polypeptide(L)'
;PADSGSGRLELANWITRPTNPLTPRVFVNRVWQWHFGEGIVASSSDFGSRGVPPSHPELLDWLAGQFIDSGWSVKSLHRLIMNSRTYQMASVDDAMNLATDPSNRLHWRYSRHALDAESIRDSMLAISGKLDRTAPDLHPFPDVETWAFTIHKPFHAVYNSNHRSV
;
A
#
# COMPACT_ATOMS: atom_id res chain seq x y z
N PRO A 1 -12.44 -12.27 39.21
CA PRO A 1 -13.34 -12.32 38.04
C PRO A 1 -12.59 -12.88 36.82
N ALA A 2 -12.72 -14.18 36.58
CA ALA A 2 -12.39 -14.77 35.30
C ALA A 2 -13.56 -14.46 34.35
N ASP A 3 -13.30 -13.72 33.26
CA ASP A 3 -14.04 -13.65 31.99
C ASP A 3 -13.86 -12.29 31.31
N SER A 4 -13.00 -12.20 30.27
CA SER A 4 -13.07 -11.17 29.20
C SER A 4 -12.00 -11.36 28.10
N GLY A 5 -11.96 -12.53 27.44
CA GLY A 5 -11.20 -12.70 26.19
C GLY A 5 -9.67 -12.62 26.29
N SER A 6 -8.99 -12.63 25.12
CA SER A 6 -7.52 -12.72 25.05
C SER A 6 -6.76 -11.38 25.26
N GLY A 7 -7.46 -10.31 25.64
CA GLY A 7 -6.93 -8.94 25.71
C GLY A 7 -6.60 -8.26 24.37
N ARG A 8 -6.77 -8.95 23.23
CA ARG A 8 -6.50 -8.40 21.89
C ARG A 8 -7.40 -7.20 21.57
N LEU A 9 -8.66 -7.23 22.01
CA LEU A 9 -9.60 -6.14 21.78
C LEU A 9 -9.23 -4.89 22.58
N GLU A 10 -8.82 -5.03 23.85
CA GLU A 10 -8.36 -3.90 24.66
C GLU A 10 -7.10 -3.26 24.08
N LEU A 11 -6.15 -4.09 23.63
CA LEU A 11 -4.94 -3.61 22.95
C LEU A 11 -5.29 -2.90 21.63
N ALA A 12 -6.17 -3.47 20.80
CA ALA A 12 -6.60 -2.84 19.55
C ALA A 12 -7.27 -1.49 19.81
N ASN A 13 -8.17 -1.43 20.80
CA ASN A 13 -8.81 -0.19 21.23
C ASN A 13 -7.77 0.82 21.74
N TRP A 14 -6.78 0.39 22.51
CA TRP A 14 -5.71 1.28 23.00
C TRP A 14 -4.85 1.85 21.86
N ILE A 15 -4.46 1.02 20.89
CA ILE A 15 -3.67 1.43 19.72
C ILE A 15 -4.45 2.41 18.83
N THR A 16 -5.76 2.17 18.65
CA THR A 16 -6.63 2.96 17.75
C THR A 16 -7.35 4.13 18.43
N ARG A 17 -7.06 4.40 19.71
CA ARG A 17 -7.63 5.56 20.41
C ARG A 17 -7.36 6.85 19.63
N PRO A 18 -8.36 7.75 19.48
CA PRO A 18 -8.17 9.04 18.80
C PRO A 18 -7.06 9.91 19.41
N THR A 19 -6.76 9.72 20.70
CA THR A 19 -5.69 10.42 21.42
C THR A 19 -4.28 9.90 21.07
N ASN A 20 -4.17 8.80 20.32
CA ASN A 20 -2.89 8.26 19.87
C ASN A 20 -2.57 8.77 18.46
N PRO A 21 -1.68 9.76 18.30
CA PRO A 21 -1.36 10.33 17.00
C PRO A 21 -0.43 9.43 16.15
N LEU A 22 0.23 8.44 16.74
CA LEU A 22 1.25 7.66 16.04
C LEU A 22 0.64 6.66 15.06
N THR A 23 -0.37 5.90 15.48
CA THR A 23 -1.03 4.89 14.64
C THR A 23 -1.49 5.43 13.28
N PRO A 24 -2.24 6.55 13.19
CA PRO A 24 -2.67 7.09 11.91
C PRO A 24 -1.50 7.63 11.08
N ARG A 25 -0.50 8.29 11.69
CA ARG A 25 0.70 8.80 11.01
C ARG A 25 1.52 7.67 10.38
N VAL A 26 1.77 6.60 11.13
CA VAL A 26 2.50 5.42 10.66
C VAL A 26 1.77 4.76 9.49
N PHE A 27 0.45 4.57 9.62
CA PHE A 27 -0.35 3.92 8.59
C PHE A 27 -0.41 4.76 7.31
N VAL A 28 -0.68 6.06 7.43
CA VAL A 28 -0.69 6.99 6.29
C VAL A 28 0.66 7.03 5.59
N ASN A 29 1.76 7.10 6.35
CA ASN A 29 3.10 7.09 5.76
C ASN A 29 3.37 5.80 4.98
N ARG A 30 2.87 4.66 5.46
CA ARG A 30 2.95 3.39 4.74
C ARG A 30 2.16 3.47 3.43
N VAL A 31 0.91 3.91 3.46
CA VAL A 31 0.09 4.04 2.24
C VAL A 31 0.74 5.01 1.25
N TRP A 32 1.30 6.13 1.73
CA TRP A 32 2.07 7.06 0.92
C TRP A 32 3.28 6.38 0.27
N GLN A 33 4.07 5.65 1.04
CA GLN A 33 5.22 4.90 0.54
C GLN A 33 4.84 3.91 -0.56
N TRP A 34 3.68 3.25 -0.46
CA TRP A 34 3.21 2.33 -1.50
C TRP A 34 2.89 3.04 -2.82
N HIS A 35 2.43 4.28 -2.77
CA HIS A 35 2.14 5.08 -3.98
C HIS A 35 3.39 5.75 -4.57
N PHE A 36 4.28 6.26 -3.71
CA PHE A 36 5.40 7.10 -4.15
C PHE A 36 6.77 6.40 -4.06
N GLY A 37 6.84 5.17 -3.56
CA GLY A 37 8.06 4.39 -3.33
C GLY A 37 8.77 4.74 -2.02
N GLU A 38 8.79 6.03 -1.65
CA GLU A 38 9.35 6.53 -0.39
C GLU A 38 8.25 7.18 0.46
N GLY A 39 8.31 6.97 1.78
CA GLY A 39 7.41 7.60 2.74
C GLY A 39 7.75 9.07 2.96
N ILE A 40 6.79 9.86 3.46
CA ILE A 40 7.05 11.21 3.99
C ILE A 40 8.10 11.14 5.11
N VAL A 41 8.02 10.09 5.93
CA VAL A 41 9.08 9.65 6.83
C VAL A 41 9.76 8.44 6.19
N ALA A 42 11.03 8.60 5.79
CA ALA A 42 11.80 7.53 5.15
C ALA A 42 11.96 6.30 6.06
N SER A 43 12.10 6.50 7.37
CA SER A 43 12.12 5.44 8.37
C SER A 43 10.70 4.96 8.70
N SER A 44 10.06 4.24 7.78
CA SER A 44 8.66 3.77 7.93
C SER A 44 8.37 2.97 9.21
N SER A 45 9.39 2.37 9.84
CA SER A 45 9.27 1.61 11.09
C SER A 45 9.71 2.38 12.35
N ASP A 46 10.23 3.61 12.23
CA ASP A 46 10.71 4.42 13.36
C ASP A 46 10.24 5.88 13.25
N PHE A 47 9.24 6.21 14.06
CA PHE A 47 8.68 7.56 14.24
C PHE A 47 9.14 8.20 15.55
N GLY A 48 10.09 7.57 16.25
CA GLY A 48 10.66 8.06 17.50
C GLY A 48 11.84 9.02 17.27
N SER A 49 12.57 9.32 18.35
CA SER A 49 13.74 10.22 18.32
C SER A 49 14.92 9.72 17.50
N ARG A 50 14.90 8.45 17.09
CA ARG A 50 15.91 7.81 16.23
C ARG A 50 15.50 7.73 14.76
N GLY A 51 14.24 8.07 14.46
CA GLY A 51 13.72 8.13 13.11
C GLY A 51 14.21 9.34 12.32
N VAL A 52 14.09 9.27 11.00
CA VAL A 52 14.34 10.40 10.10
C VAL A 52 13.16 11.37 10.24
N PRO A 53 13.39 12.69 10.36
CA PRO A 53 12.28 13.64 10.41
C PRO A 53 11.47 13.63 9.10
N PRO A 54 10.15 13.86 9.20
CA PRO A 54 9.28 13.91 8.02
C PRO A 54 9.75 15.01 7.05
N SER A 55 9.71 14.73 5.75
CA SER A 55 9.94 15.76 4.72
C SER A 55 8.86 16.84 4.76
N HIS A 56 7.61 16.46 5.01
CA HIS A 56 6.44 17.33 5.04
C HIS A 56 5.59 17.04 6.29
N PRO A 57 5.96 17.56 7.48
CA PRO A 57 5.25 17.26 8.73
C PRO A 57 3.77 17.67 8.70
N GLU A 58 3.45 18.84 8.16
CA GLU A 58 2.07 19.33 8.09
C GLU A 58 1.19 18.47 7.18
N LEU A 59 1.75 17.99 6.06
CA LEU A 59 1.04 17.07 5.16
C LEU A 59 0.75 15.73 5.85
N LEU A 60 1.73 15.19 6.57
CA LEU A 60 1.56 13.95 7.31
C LEU A 60 0.46 14.08 8.37
N ASP A 61 0.46 15.18 9.12
CA ASP A 61 -0.52 15.45 10.16
C ASP A 61 -1.92 15.66 9.59
N TRP A 62 -2.01 16.39 8.47
CA TRP A 62 -3.27 16.57 7.75
C TRP A 62 -3.83 15.24 7.22
N LEU A 63 -3.02 14.42 6.55
CA LEU A 63 -3.46 13.11 6.05
C LEU A 63 -3.86 12.16 7.19
N ALA A 64 -3.15 12.20 8.32
CA ALA A 64 -3.49 11.43 9.50
C ALA A 64 -4.87 11.85 10.07
N GLY A 65 -5.14 13.16 10.15
CA GLY A 65 -6.46 13.69 10.52
C GLY A 65 -7.56 13.21 9.57
N GLN A 66 -7.37 13.38 8.26
CA GLN A 66 -8.32 12.93 7.24
C GLN A 66 -8.59 11.42 7.32
N PHE A 67 -7.58 10.61 7.67
CA PHE A 67 -7.74 9.17 7.82
C PHE A 67 -8.65 8.82 9.01
N ILE A 68 -8.46 9.47 10.16
CA ILE A 68 -9.33 9.32 11.33
C ILE A 68 -10.75 9.79 11.00
N ASP A 69 -10.90 10.97 10.42
CA ASP A 69 -12.20 11.57 10.08
C ASP A 69 -13.01 10.73 9.08
N SER A 70 -12.31 10.00 8.21
CA SER A 70 -12.93 9.03 7.28
C SER A 70 -13.39 7.72 7.94
N GLY A 71 -13.24 7.59 9.26
CA GLY A 71 -13.52 6.35 9.99
C GLY A 71 -12.52 5.25 9.68
N TRP A 72 -11.23 5.60 9.53
CA TRP A 72 -10.14 4.66 9.20
C TRP A 72 -10.34 3.95 7.84
N SER A 73 -11.01 4.63 6.90
CA SER A 73 -11.30 4.08 5.59
C SER A 73 -10.07 4.11 4.68
N VAL A 74 -9.40 2.96 4.56
CA VAL A 74 -8.23 2.79 3.69
C VAL A 74 -8.55 3.19 2.24
N LYS A 75 -9.72 2.80 1.73
CA LYS A 75 -10.19 3.17 0.38
C LYS A 75 -10.32 4.68 0.20
N SER A 76 -10.79 5.39 1.22
CA SER A 76 -10.93 6.85 1.15
C SER A 76 -9.57 7.54 1.16
N LEU A 77 -8.62 7.04 1.95
CA LEU A 77 -7.24 7.51 1.95
C LEU A 77 -6.56 7.31 0.59
N HIS A 78 -6.68 6.12 -0.02
CA HIS A 78 -6.14 5.90 -1.38
C HIS A 78 -6.75 6.88 -2.38
N ARG A 79 -8.09 7.05 -2.36
CA ARG A 79 -8.76 7.99 -3.27
C ARG A 79 -8.28 9.42 -3.08
N LEU A 80 -8.09 9.85 -1.83
CA LEU A 80 -7.59 11.19 -1.50
C LEU A 80 -6.20 11.42 -2.11
N ILE A 81 -5.28 10.47 -1.93
CA ILE A 81 -3.93 10.54 -2.46
C ILE A 81 -3.94 10.50 -4.00
N MET A 82 -4.68 9.56 -4.60
CA MET A 82 -4.72 9.37 -6.05
C MET A 82 -5.37 10.53 -6.81
N ASN A 83 -6.23 11.31 -6.13
CA ASN A 83 -6.83 12.52 -6.68
C ASN A 83 -6.01 13.78 -6.41
N SER A 84 -4.88 13.69 -5.71
CA SER A 84 -4.00 14.83 -5.48
C SER A 84 -3.23 15.21 -6.75
N ARG A 85 -2.90 16.50 -6.88
CA ARG A 85 -2.02 16.99 -7.95
C ARG A 85 -0.67 16.25 -7.93
N THR A 86 -0.12 16.00 -6.75
CA THR A 86 1.17 15.31 -6.57
C THR A 86 1.17 13.92 -7.17
N TYR A 87 0.09 13.14 -6.98
CA TYR A 87 -0.03 11.81 -7.58
C TYR A 87 -0.23 11.86 -9.10
N GLN A 88 -0.93 12.88 -9.60
CA GLN A 88 -1.26 13.03 -11.02
C GLN A 88 -0.18 13.78 -11.83
N MET A 89 0.93 14.16 -11.20
CA MET A 89 2.04 14.80 -11.89
C MET A 89 2.67 13.88 -12.94
N ALA A 90 3.18 14.46 -14.01
CA ALA A 90 3.96 13.70 -14.99
C ALA A 90 5.32 13.32 -14.39
N SER A 91 5.90 12.21 -14.86
CA SER A 91 7.27 11.78 -14.53
C SER A 91 8.34 12.43 -15.41
N VAL A 92 8.12 13.69 -15.82
CA VAL A 92 9.05 14.42 -16.69
C VAL A 92 10.17 15.03 -15.83
N ASP A 93 11.41 14.83 -16.27
CA ASP A 93 12.58 15.38 -15.59
C ASP A 93 12.78 16.85 -15.98
N ASP A 94 13.06 17.70 -15.00
CA ASP A 94 13.44 19.11 -15.18
C ASP A 94 14.88 19.31 -14.70
N ALA A 95 15.72 19.95 -15.52
CA ALA A 95 17.15 20.05 -15.25
C ALA A 95 17.49 20.86 -13.99
N MET A 96 16.72 21.92 -13.68
CA MET A 96 16.95 22.75 -12.49
C MET A 96 16.52 22.02 -11.21
N ASN A 97 15.37 21.36 -11.26
CA ASN A 97 14.88 20.58 -10.12
C ASN A 97 15.74 19.34 -9.87
N LEU A 98 16.22 18.68 -10.93
CA LEU A 98 17.11 17.51 -10.79
C LEU A 98 18.46 17.87 -10.18
N ALA A 99 19.00 19.07 -10.48
CA ALA A 99 20.23 19.56 -9.87
C ALA A 99 20.05 19.89 -8.38
N THR A 100 18.85 20.30 -7.96
CA THR A 100 18.55 20.75 -6.59
C THR A 100 18.08 19.60 -5.70
N ASP A 101 17.16 18.76 -6.20
CA ASP A 101 16.55 17.64 -5.50
C ASP A 101 16.50 16.41 -6.44
N PRO A 102 17.65 15.75 -6.67
CA PRO A 102 17.73 14.56 -7.50
C PRO A 102 16.91 13.39 -6.94
N SER A 103 16.73 13.35 -5.61
CA SER A 103 15.91 12.36 -4.90
C SER A 103 14.41 12.56 -5.04
N ASN A 104 13.95 13.70 -5.55
CA ASN A 104 12.52 14.06 -5.62
C ASN A 104 11.83 14.05 -4.24
N ARG A 105 12.56 14.41 -3.17
CA ARG A 105 12.04 14.53 -1.80
C ARG A 105 10.94 15.58 -1.67
N LEU A 106 10.95 16.60 -2.54
CA LEU A 106 9.93 17.66 -2.60
C LEU A 106 8.76 17.32 -3.55
N HIS A 107 8.75 16.13 -4.13
CA HIS A 107 7.68 15.64 -5.02
C HIS A 107 7.35 16.61 -6.17
N TRP A 108 8.37 17.11 -6.87
CA TRP A 108 8.23 18.00 -8.03
C TRP A 108 7.84 17.25 -9.32
N ARG A 109 7.91 15.91 -9.31
CA ARG A 109 7.41 15.00 -10.36
C ARG A 109 6.88 13.71 -9.74
N TYR A 110 6.18 12.89 -10.53
CA TYR A 110 5.89 11.52 -10.11
C TYR A 110 7.13 10.62 -10.29
N SER A 111 7.54 9.93 -9.22
CA SER A 111 8.68 9.01 -9.24
C SER A 111 8.32 7.73 -10.00
N ARG A 112 9.13 7.36 -10.99
CA ARG A 112 9.01 6.08 -11.69
C ARG A 112 9.38 4.95 -10.73
N HIS A 113 8.56 3.92 -10.66
CA HIS A 113 8.85 2.70 -9.90
C HIS A 113 8.62 1.47 -10.78
N ALA A 114 9.22 0.35 -10.39
CA ALA A 114 8.95 -0.93 -11.04
C ALA A 114 7.49 -1.35 -10.76
N LEU A 115 6.85 -1.92 -11.77
CA LEU A 115 5.56 -2.59 -11.62
C LEU A 115 5.81 -4.03 -11.18
N ASP A 116 4.94 -4.55 -10.32
CA ASP A 116 4.89 -5.97 -9.97
C ASP A 116 4.36 -6.80 -11.15
N ALA A 117 4.57 -8.12 -11.08
CA ALA A 117 4.20 -9.03 -12.16
C ALA A 117 2.68 -9.03 -12.39
N GLU A 118 1.92 -8.89 -11.31
CA GLU A 118 0.48 -8.80 -11.24
C GLU A 118 -0.03 -7.56 -11.97
N SER A 119 0.51 -6.36 -11.70
CA SER A 119 0.09 -5.15 -12.41
C SER A 119 0.45 -5.20 -13.89
N ILE A 120 1.59 -5.78 -14.27
CA ILE A 120 1.98 -5.95 -15.67
C ILE A 120 0.98 -6.88 -16.38
N ARG A 121 0.69 -8.04 -15.80
CA ARG A 121 -0.29 -9.01 -16.33
C ARG A 121 -1.68 -8.38 -16.47
N ASP A 122 -2.17 -7.75 -15.42
CA ASP A 122 -3.49 -7.12 -15.40
C ASP A 122 -3.58 -5.98 -16.41
N SER A 123 -2.50 -5.21 -16.62
CA SER A 123 -2.42 -4.17 -17.64
C SER A 123 -2.51 -4.77 -19.05
N MET A 124 -1.80 -5.86 -19.32
CA MET A 124 -1.89 -6.56 -20.62
C MET A 124 -3.30 -7.11 -20.88
N LEU A 125 -3.94 -7.69 -19.85
CA LEU A 125 -5.34 -8.15 -19.93
C LEU A 125 -6.30 -6.98 -20.16
N ALA A 126 -6.09 -5.84 -19.50
CA ALA A 126 -6.92 -4.66 -19.65
C ALA A 126 -6.81 -4.07 -21.06
N ILE A 127 -5.60 -3.91 -21.59
CA ILE A 127 -5.34 -3.36 -22.93
C ILE A 127 -5.88 -4.28 -24.02
N SER A 128 -5.77 -5.60 -23.84
CA SER A 128 -6.32 -6.58 -24.78
C SER A 128 -7.84 -6.76 -24.69
N GLY A 129 -8.51 -6.08 -23.75
CA GLY A 129 -9.96 -6.21 -23.53
C GLY A 129 -10.38 -7.55 -22.93
N LYS A 130 -9.44 -8.34 -22.39
CA LYS A 130 -9.69 -9.67 -21.83
C LYS A 130 -9.83 -9.68 -20.32
N LEU A 131 -9.49 -8.59 -19.62
CA LEU A 131 -9.56 -8.51 -18.17
C LEU A 131 -11.00 -8.68 -17.67
N ASP A 132 -11.21 -9.73 -16.89
CA ASP A 132 -12.43 -9.90 -16.10
C ASP A 132 -12.29 -9.15 -14.76
N ARG A 133 -13.27 -8.27 -14.49
CA ARG A 133 -13.33 -7.44 -13.28
C ARG A 133 -14.32 -7.97 -12.24
N THR A 134 -15.00 -9.07 -12.52
CA THR A 134 -15.85 -9.75 -11.56
C THR A 134 -15.00 -10.39 -10.46
N ALA A 135 -15.61 -10.68 -9.31
CA ALA A 135 -14.90 -11.35 -8.24
C ALA A 135 -14.53 -12.77 -8.70
N PRO A 136 -13.25 -13.18 -8.62
CA PRO A 136 -12.86 -14.52 -9.02
C PRO A 136 -13.47 -15.57 -8.08
N ASP A 137 -13.80 -16.72 -8.65
CA ASP A 137 -14.12 -17.91 -7.88
C ASP A 137 -12.89 -18.45 -7.14
N LEU A 138 -13.12 -19.44 -6.26
CA LEU A 138 -12.04 -20.17 -5.60
C LEU A 138 -11.07 -20.74 -6.65
N HIS A 139 -9.77 -20.62 -6.37
CA HIS A 139 -8.76 -21.23 -7.22
C HIS A 139 -9.04 -22.75 -7.33
N PRO A 140 -9.01 -23.32 -8.55
CA PRO A 140 -9.35 -24.73 -8.79
C PRO A 140 -8.20 -25.66 -8.39
N PHE A 141 -7.74 -25.55 -7.15
CA PHE A 141 -6.77 -26.47 -6.58
C PHE A 141 -7.39 -27.87 -6.47
N PRO A 142 -6.63 -28.92 -6.81
CA PRO A 142 -7.08 -30.28 -6.54
C PRO A 142 -7.24 -30.48 -5.03
N ASP A 143 -8.10 -31.41 -4.63
CA ASP A 143 -8.36 -31.71 -3.23
C ASP A 143 -7.04 -32.04 -2.50
N VAL A 144 -6.92 -31.59 -1.24
CA VAL A 144 -5.72 -31.78 -0.41
C VAL A 144 -5.36 -33.27 -0.30
N GLU A 145 -6.34 -34.17 -0.30
CA GLU A 145 -6.13 -35.61 -0.24
C GLU A 145 -5.44 -36.18 -1.50
N THR A 146 -5.52 -35.48 -2.63
CA THR A 146 -4.90 -35.89 -3.90
C THR A 146 -3.49 -35.34 -4.09
N TRP A 147 -2.99 -34.56 -3.13
CA TRP A 147 -1.67 -33.94 -3.22
C TRP A 147 -0.56 -34.98 -3.07
N ALA A 148 0.15 -35.26 -4.16
CA ALA A 148 1.30 -36.16 -4.18
C ALA A 148 2.62 -35.40 -4.40
N PHE A 149 2.71 -34.17 -3.88
CA PHE A 149 3.89 -33.32 -4.06
C PHE A 149 5.00 -33.77 -3.11
N THR A 150 6.18 -33.98 -3.66
CA THR A 150 7.40 -34.34 -2.91
C THR A 150 8.54 -33.44 -3.36
N ILE A 151 9.66 -33.42 -2.64
CA ILE A 151 10.85 -32.67 -3.08
C ILE A 151 11.30 -33.10 -4.49
N HIS A 152 11.09 -34.36 -4.88
CA HIS A 152 11.40 -34.90 -6.21
C HIS A 152 10.26 -34.78 -7.23
N LYS A 153 9.07 -34.34 -6.81
CA LYS A 153 7.89 -34.07 -7.65
C LYS A 153 7.22 -32.79 -7.15
N PRO A 154 7.81 -31.61 -7.41
CA PRO A 154 7.25 -30.34 -6.95
C PRO A 154 5.88 -30.09 -7.57
N PHE A 155 5.06 -29.27 -6.89
CA PHE A 155 3.79 -28.80 -7.42
C PHE A 155 4.02 -28.05 -8.72
N HIS A 156 3.30 -28.44 -9.77
CA HIS A 156 3.25 -27.68 -11.02
C HIS A 156 1.84 -27.77 -11.61
N ALA A 157 1.10 -26.68 -11.57
CA ALA A 157 -0.18 -26.53 -12.23
C ALA A 157 -0.28 -25.13 -12.86
N VAL A 158 -0.86 -25.07 -14.06
CA VAL A 158 -1.12 -23.82 -14.77
C VAL A 158 -2.63 -23.61 -14.81
N TYR A 159 -3.10 -22.58 -14.09
CA TYR A 159 -4.50 -22.21 -14.07
C TYR A 159 -4.67 -20.93 -14.88
N ASN A 160 -5.23 -21.06 -16.08
CA ASN A 160 -5.57 -19.89 -16.89
C ASN A 160 -6.70 -19.12 -16.21
N SER A 161 -6.45 -17.85 -15.90
CA SER A 161 -7.47 -16.93 -15.41
C SER A 161 -7.29 -15.58 -16.09
N ASN A 162 -8.41 -14.97 -16.46
CA ASN A 162 -8.45 -13.60 -16.95
C ASN A 162 -8.92 -12.61 -15.87
N HIS A 163 -9.22 -13.11 -14.66
CA HIS A 163 -9.60 -12.26 -13.54
C HIS A 163 -8.41 -11.42 -13.08
N ARG A 164 -8.73 -10.23 -12.58
CA ARG A 164 -7.80 -9.34 -11.90
C ARG A 164 -7.05 -10.10 -10.80
N SER A 165 -5.75 -9.87 -10.71
CA SER A 165 -4.90 -10.41 -9.65
C SER A 165 -5.33 -9.83 -8.28
N VAL A 166 -5.25 -10.64 -7.21
CA VAL A 166 -5.67 -10.28 -5.83
C VAL A 166 -4.45 -10.31 -4.91
#